data_AF-A0A3P6EQ29-F1
#
_entry.id   AF-A0A3P6EQ29-F1
#
_cell.length_a   1.000
_cell.length_b   1.000
_cell.length_c   1.000
_cell.angle_alpha   90.00
_cell.angle_beta   90.00
_cell.angle_gamma   90.00
#
_symmetry.space_group_name_H-M   'P 1'
#
loop_
_entity.id
_entity.type
_entity.pdbx_description
1 polymer ?
#
loop_
_entity_poly.entity_id
_entity_poly.type
_entity_poly.pdbx_seq_one_letter_code
_entity_poly.pdbx_strand_id
1 'polypeptide(L)'
;MERLIKGDSVSTRRKRKTTSMMEEKKKQKKKLTSSSSLPYDLLVMIVARVPRSYYRTLSLVSKSFRSMVVSPELYKVRSLLGLTETCLYVCLRFGFSSYKWYTLSKKSSGGYVLARVLMLDDDSPRMLGLYYSDLVAVGSDIYNIGVADKNKTMPTSGVSILDCKTHTWRKSPPRMPVELTELSARFLDRKIYVLGRRFHQDDGSWKSSFEVFNTNTQTWDLPSCGGFDSARFNYLIDGKLHVVTLFDGVFAFDSKQCRWDLLEQYPSTGIMCPGSFCEVDNVLYSVSEDGALTWYDSDQTSWRDLNGLVALPKLPSPLDGYGSYVKLTGYGGGKMMVFWNCNFSTHRLFQRDTMYCAEIALERRNGDCWGKLEWFDTMLTVPVGTKFVKVLAVTL
;
A
#
# COMPACT_ATOMS: atom_id res chain seq x y z
N MET A 1 -45.97 39.99 -69.79
CA MET A 1 -46.87 39.54 -68.72
C MET A 1 -46.28 38.25 -68.17
N GLU A 2 -45.94 38.25 -66.88
CA GLU A 2 -45.56 37.11 -66.01
C GLU A 2 -46.47 35.86 -66.23
N ARG A 3 -46.16 34.59 -65.90
CA ARG A 3 -45.22 33.93 -64.96
C ARG A 3 -45.35 32.39 -65.13
N LEU A 4 -44.29 31.65 -64.76
CA LEU A 4 -44.26 30.31 -64.09
C LEU A 4 -44.81 29.09 -64.91
N ILE A 5 -44.26 27.87 -64.91
CA ILE A 5 -43.65 27.00 -63.89
C ILE A 5 -42.64 26.01 -64.54
N LYS A 6 -41.62 25.58 -63.78
CA LYS A 6 -40.61 24.54 -64.06
C LYS A 6 -41.12 23.09 -63.94
N GLY A 7 -40.53 22.20 -64.73
CA GLY A 7 -40.41 20.73 -64.55
C GLY A 7 -39.74 20.17 -65.82
N ASP A 8 -38.97 19.09 -65.89
CA ASP A 8 -38.40 18.09 -64.99
C ASP A 8 -37.26 17.45 -65.80
N SER A 9 -36.15 17.01 -65.20
CA SER A 9 -35.37 15.92 -65.82
C SER A 9 -34.54 15.13 -64.80
N VAL A 10 -34.79 13.83 -64.86
CA VAL A 10 -34.15 12.73 -64.15
C VAL A 10 -32.73 12.52 -64.69
N SER A 11 -31.75 12.26 -63.81
CA SER A 11 -30.53 11.55 -64.23
C SER A 11 -30.00 10.60 -63.17
N THR A 12 -29.36 9.56 -63.68
CA THR A 12 -29.21 8.22 -63.15
C THR A 12 -28.03 8.07 -62.19
N ARG A 13 -28.27 7.30 -61.12
CA ARG A 13 -27.28 6.80 -60.16
C ARG A 13 -26.24 5.91 -60.86
N ARG A 14 -24.94 6.26 -60.79
CA ARG A 14 -23.82 5.33 -61.02
C ARG A 14 -22.94 5.24 -59.78
N LYS A 15 -22.99 4.09 -59.10
CA LYS A 15 -22.05 3.67 -58.04
C LYS A 15 -20.73 3.20 -58.68
N ARG A 16 -19.57 3.66 -58.18
CA ARG A 16 -18.36 2.80 -58.06
C ARG A 16 -17.23 3.42 -57.22
N LYS A 17 -16.64 2.52 -56.41
CA LYS A 17 -15.25 2.45 -55.87
C LYS A 17 -14.83 3.45 -54.78
N THR A 18 -15.14 3.10 -53.53
CA THR A 18 -14.43 3.64 -52.34
C THR A 18 -13.87 2.55 -51.42
N THR A 19 -14.15 1.26 -51.72
CA THR A 19 -13.85 0.14 -50.81
C THR A 19 -12.42 -0.42 -50.92
N SER A 20 -11.72 -0.23 -52.05
CA SER A 20 -10.38 -0.83 -52.24
C SER A 20 -9.25 -0.10 -51.50
N MET A 21 -9.37 1.21 -51.27
CA MET A 21 -8.34 2.00 -50.56
C MET A 21 -8.27 1.71 -49.05
N MET A 22 -9.34 1.17 -48.47
CA MET A 22 -9.40 0.85 -47.03
C MET A 22 -8.73 -0.49 -46.71
N GLU A 23 -8.75 -1.45 -47.65
CA GLU A 23 -8.06 -2.73 -47.50
C GLU A 23 -6.55 -2.61 -47.75
N GLU A 24 -6.11 -1.75 -48.65
CA GLU A 24 -4.67 -1.46 -48.83
C GLU A 24 -4.05 -0.77 -47.61
N LYS A 25 -4.76 0.15 -46.95
CA LYS A 25 -4.31 0.75 -45.67
C LYS A 25 -4.26 -0.25 -44.51
N LYS A 26 -5.17 -1.25 -44.47
CA LYS A 26 -5.12 -2.34 -43.48
C LYS A 26 -4.00 -3.35 -43.77
N LYS A 27 -3.66 -3.59 -45.04
CA LYS A 27 -2.52 -4.44 -45.43
C LYS A 27 -1.17 -3.74 -45.28
N GLN A 28 -1.10 -2.41 -45.47
CA GLN A 28 0.12 -1.62 -45.21
C GLN A 28 0.46 -1.50 -43.72
N LYS A 29 -0.52 -1.48 -42.81
CA LYS A 29 -0.25 -1.56 -41.35
C LYS A 29 0.34 -2.91 -40.90
N LYS A 30 0.19 -3.97 -41.71
CA LYS A 30 0.78 -5.30 -41.47
C LYS A 30 2.15 -5.51 -42.13
N LYS A 31 2.68 -4.52 -42.85
CA LYS A 31 3.97 -4.61 -43.54
C LYS A 31 4.93 -3.52 -43.09
N LEU A 32 5.12 -3.39 -41.78
CA LEU A 32 6.37 -2.85 -41.22
C LEU A 32 7.47 -3.86 -41.54
N THR A 33 8.15 -3.67 -42.67
CA THR A 33 9.26 -4.52 -43.08
C THR A 33 10.53 -4.08 -42.36
N SER A 34 10.97 -4.98 -41.47
CA SER A 34 12.35 -5.45 -41.33
C SER A 34 13.47 -4.40 -41.29
N SER A 35 13.86 -4.05 -40.06
CA SER A 35 15.25 -4.11 -39.64
C SER A 35 15.30 -4.84 -38.29
N SER A 36 15.93 -6.01 -38.24
CA SER A 36 16.44 -6.69 -37.04
C SER A 36 15.73 -6.44 -35.68
N SER A 37 14.41 -6.63 -35.58
CA SER A 37 13.69 -6.40 -34.33
C SER A 37 13.12 -7.71 -33.78
N LEU A 38 13.34 -7.90 -32.48
CA LEU A 38 12.85 -9.05 -31.75
C LEU A 38 11.31 -9.07 -31.78
N PRO A 39 10.65 -10.23 -32.01
CA PRO A 39 9.21 -10.38 -31.90
C PRO A 39 8.64 -9.79 -30.61
N TYR A 40 7.44 -9.18 -30.69
CA TYR A 40 6.81 -8.52 -29.54
C TYR A 40 6.66 -9.44 -28.33
N ASP A 41 6.26 -10.70 -28.54
CA ASP A 41 6.09 -11.67 -27.46
C ASP A 41 7.40 -11.98 -26.75
N LEU A 42 8.51 -12.05 -27.50
CA LEU A 42 9.85 -12.21 -26.93
C LEU A 42 10.27 -10.95 -26.15
N LEU A 43 9.93 -9.75 -26.63
CA LEU A 43 10.19 -8.52 -25.89
C LEU A 43 9.43 -8.49 -24.55
N VAL A 44 8.15 -8.88 -24.54
CA VAL A 44 7.36 -8.97 -23.31
C VAL A 44 7.98 -9.98 -22.35
N MET A 45 8.42 -11.14 -22.85
CA MET A 45 9.12 -12.14 -22.03
C MET A 45 10.44 -11.64 -21.43
N ILE A 46 11.21 -10.84 -22.19
CA ILE A 46 12.46 -10.25 -21.69
C ILE A 46 12.14 -9.20 -20.63
N VAL A 47 11.23 -8.28 -20.91
CA VAL A 47 10.84 -7.22 -19.98
C VAL A 47 10.20 -7.78 -18.71
N ALA A 48 9.45 -8.89 -18.81
CA ALA A 48 8.86 -9.58 -17.67
C ALA A 48 9.92 -10.03 -16.66
N ARG A 49 11.12 -10.40 -17.12
CA ARG A 49 12.24 -10.84 -16.27
C ARG A 49 13.05 -9.69 -15.69
N VAL A 50 12.86 -8.47 -16.17
CA VAL A 50 13.52 -7.30 -15.57
C VAL A 50 12.82 -6.98 -14.24
N PRO A 51 13.57 -6.73 -13.15
CA PRO A 51 12.97 -6.36 -11.88
C PRO A 51 12.12 -5.09 -11.99
N ARG A 52 10.99 -5.04 -11.29
CA ARG A 52 10.02 -3.94 -11.38
C ARG A 52 10.60 -2.59 -10.99
N SER A 53 11.60 -2.58 -10.11
CA SER A 53 12.32 -1.36 -9.71
C SER A 53 12.95 -0.59 -10.88
N TYR A 54 13.23 -1.27 -12.01
CA TYR A 54 13.76 -0.66 -13.24
C TYR A 54 12.68 -0.26 -14.25
N TYR A 55 11.40 -0.58 -14.04
CA TYR A 55 10.35 -0.32 -15.04
C TYR A 55 10.18 1.17 -15.32
N ARG A 56 10.40 2.02 -14.31
CA ARG A 56 10.47 3.47 -14.50
C ARG A 56 11.56 3.84 -15.51
N THR A 57 12.77 3.34 -15.33
CA THR A 57 13.90 3.59 -16.23
C THR A 57 13.60 3.07 -17.65
N LEU A 58 13.06 1.85 -17.77
CA LEU A 58 12.64 1.29 -19.07
C LEU A 58 11.58 2.15 -19.77
N SER A 59 10.61 2.68 -19.02
CA SER A 59 9.55 3.55 -19.58
C SER A 59 10.06 4.89 -20.16
N LEU A 60 11.29 5.28 -19.80
CA LEU A 60 11.95 6.48 -20.32
C LEU A 60 12.74 6.20 -21.61
N VAL A 61 13.09 4.94 -21.90
CA VAL A 61 13.88 4.56 -23.08
C VAL A 61 13.10 4.75 -24.38
N SER A 62 11.84 4.30 -24.43
CA SER A 62 11.01 4.43 -25.63
C SER A 62 9.51 4.42 -25.33
N LYS A 63 8.71 4.93 -26.28
CA LYS A 63 7.23 4.85 -26.21
C LYS A 63 6.73 3.40 -26.17
N SER A 64 7.44 2.48 -26.82
CA SER A 64 7.07 1.06 -26.84
C SER A 64 7.30 0.41 -25.48
N PHE A 65 8.46 0.62 -24.85
CA PHE A 65 8.72 0.13 -23.48
C PHE A 65 7.74 0.75 -22.48
N ARG A 66 7.46 2.05 -22.60
CA ARG A 66 6.44 2.71 -21.77
C ARG A 66 5.07 2.05 -21.90
N SER A 67 4.63 1.74 -23.11
CA SER A 67 3.36 1.05 -23.34
C SER A 67 3.38 -0.38 -22.80
N MET A 68 4.52 -1.06 -22.86
CA MET A 68 4.68 -2.44 -22.42
C MET A 68 4.67 -2.59 -20.90
N VAL A 69 5.35 -1.70 -20.17
CA VAL A 69 5.41 -1.78 -18.69
C VAL A 69 4.08 -1.46 -18.01
N VAL A 70 3.18 -0.76 -18.70
CA VAL A 70 1.82 -0.45 -18.23
C VAL A 70 0.80 -1.50 -18.73
N SER A 71 1.19 -2.38 -19.65
CA SER A 71 0.29 -3.33 -20.29
C SER A 71 -0.07 -4.49 -19.33
N PRO A 72 -1.36 -4.86 -19.20
CA PRO A 72 -1.78 -6.00 -18.38
C PRO A 72 -1.16 -7.34 -18.81
N GLU A 73 -0.80 -7.47 -20.09
CA GLU A 73 -0.16 -8.66 -20.65
C GLU A 73 1.18 -8.96 -19.97
N LEU A 74 1.96 -7.93 -19.64
CA LEU A 74 3.24 -8.10 -18.94
C LEU A 74 3.05 -8.78 -17.57
N TYR A 75 2.01 -8.37 -16.83
CA TYR A 75 1.69 -8.94 -15.53
C TYR A 75 1.21 -10.40 -15.64
N LYS A 76 0.45 -10.73 -16.69
CA LYS A 76 0.06 -12.12 -16.97
C LYS A 76 1.29 -12.98 -17.23
N VAL A 77 2.23 -12.51 -18.06
CA VAL A 77 3.47 -13.24 -18.36
C VAL A 77 4.32 -13.43 -17.10
N ARG A 78 4.48 -12.39 -16.27
CA ARG A 78 5.19 -12.52 -14.99
C ARG A 78 4.56 -13.54 -14.06
N SER A 79 3.23 -13.50 -13.92
CA SER A 79 2.48 -14.47 -13.12
C SER A 79 2.67 -15.90 -13.64
N LEU A 80 2.65 -16.12 -14.96
CA LEU A 80 2.90 -17.42 -15.57
C LEU A 80 4.32 -17.94 -15.35
N LEU A 81 5.30 -17.03 -15.26
CA LEU A 81 6.69 -17.36 -15.01
C LEU A 81 7.04 -17.48 -13.52
N GLY A 82 6.08 -17.25 -12.61
CA GLY A 82 6.33 -17.24 -11.16
C GLY A 82 7.22 -16.07 -10.71
N LEU A 83 7.29 -14.99 -11.48
CA LEU A 83 8.13 -13.82 -11.20
C LEU A 83 7.39 -12.82 -10.31
N THR A 84 7.13 -13.21 -9.08
CA THR A 84 6.55 -12.34 -8.06
C THR A 84 7.64 -11.55 -7.34
N GLU A 85 7.47 -10.24 -7.20
CA GLU A 85 8.38 -9.36 -6.48
C GLU A 85 7.65 -8.58 -5.39
N THR A 86 8.34 -8.36 -4.26
CA THR A 86 7.85 -7.45 -3.22
C THR A 86 8.07 -6.00 -3.66
N CYS A 87 6.99 -5.27 -3.85
CA CYS A 87 6.97 -3.86 -4.22
C CYS A 87 6.49 -3.01 -3.06
N LEU A 88 7.27 -2.00 -2.69
CA LEU A 88 6.89 -1.05 -1.65
C LEU A 88 5.97 0.03 -2.19
N TYR A 89 4.95 0.34 -1.40
CA TYR A 89 4.04 1.45 -1.58
C TYR A 89 4.07 2.33 -0.33
N VAL A 90 4.39 3.61 -0.52
CA VAL A 90 4.45 4.61 0.53
C VAL A 90 3.33 5.62 0.31
N CYS A 91 2.44 5.74 1.28
CA CYS A 91 1.40 6.77 1.30
C CYS A 91 1.89 7.94 2.16
N LEU A 92 2.01 9.12 1.54
CA LEU A 92 2.41 10.36 2.20
C LEU A 92 1.24 11.34 2.24
N ARG A 93 1.08 12.02 3.38
CA ARG A 93 0.13 13.11 3.54
C ARG A 93 0.84 14.45 3.50
N PHE A 94 0.43 15.30 2.57
CA PHE A 94 0.86 16.67 2.39
C PHE A 94 -0.25 17.60 2.90
N GLY A 95 0.03 18.37 3.96
CA GLY A 95 -0.99 19.21 4.60
C GLY A 95 -2.15 18.39 5.18
N PHE A 96 -3.38 18.92 5.09
CA PHE A 96 -4.56 18.30 5.73
C PHE A 96 -5.28 17.27 4.88
N SER A 97 -5.20 17.33 3.54
CA SER A 97 -6.09 16.56 2.66
C SER A 97 -5.45 16.01 1.38
N SER A 98 -4.14 16.25 1.15
CA SER A 98 -3.47 15.75 -0.05
C SER A 98 -2.69 14.48 0.26
N TYR A 99 -3.17 13.35 -0.25
CA TYR A 99 -2.50 12.06 -0.12
C TYR A 99 -1.85 11.71 -1.46
N LYS A 100 -0.58 11.31 -1.42
CA LYS A 100 0.16 10.90 -2.62
C LYS A 100 0.85 9.58 -2.36
N TRP A 101 0.85 8.75 -3.38
CA TRP A 101 1.43 7.43 -3.35
C TRP A 101 2.76 7.42 -4.09
N TYR A 102 3.71 6.68 -3.54
CA TYR A 102 5.03 6.50 -4.08
C TYR A 102 5.41 5.02 -4.05
N THR A 103 6.29 4.62 -4.96
CA THR A 103 6.89 3.29 -4.97
C THR A 103 8.41 3.40 -5.06
N LEU A 104 9.11 2.41 -4.53
CA LEU A 104 10.57 2.36 -4.58
C LEU A 104 11.03 2.02 -6.02
N SER A 105 11.91 2.84 -6.58
CA SER A 105 12.46 2.65 -7.93
C SER A 105 13.96 2.86 -7.91
N LYS A 106 14.68 2.14 -8.79
CA LYS A 106 16.13 2.23 -8.90
C LYS A 106 16.53 3.39 -9.82
N LYS A 107 17.47 4.22 -9.36
CA LYS A 107 18.03 5.33 -10.13
C LYS A 107 18.99 4.79 -11.21
N SER A 108 19.13 5.51 -12.32
CA SER A 108 20.12 5.19 -13.36
C SER A 108 21.56 5.38 -12.87
N SER A 109 21.78 6.32 -11.94
CA SER A 109 23.07 6.61 -11.30
C SER A 109 23.48 5.62 -10.20
N GLY A 110 22.68 4.57 -9.95
CA GLY A 110 22.77 3.77 -8.72
C GLY A 110 21.98 4.40 -7.56
N GLY A 111 21.56 3.56 -6.61
CA GLY A 111 20.71 3.94 -5.48
C GLY A 111 19.20 3.87 -5.77
N TYR A 112 18.41 4.36 -4.82
CA TYR A 112 16.94 4.23 -4.82
C TYR A 112 16.25 5.58 -4.65
N VAL A 113 15.06 5.70 -5.24
CA VAL A 113 14.21 6.88 -5.15
C VAL A 113 12.76 6.47 -4.94
N LEU A 114 12.00 7.31 -4.24
CA LEU A 114 10.55 7.21 -4.26
C LEU A 114 10.00 7.85 -5.54
N ALA A 115 9.50 7.01 -6.45
CA ALA A 115 8.82 7.43 -7.66
C ALA A 115 7.33 7.66 -7.38
N ARG A 116 6.81 8.82 -7.77
CA ARG A 116 5.37 9.11 -7.64
C ARG A 116 4.57 8.12 -8.49
N VAL A 117 3.58 7.48 -7.86
CA VAL A 117 2.56 6.70 -8.52
C VAL A 117 1.53 7.68 -9.09
N LEU A 118 1.42 7.75 -10.41
CA LEU A 118 0.45 8.60 -11.08
C LEU A 118 -0.89 7.86 -11.11
N MET A 119 -1.79 8.28 -10.25
CA MET A 119 -3.18 7.84 -10.26
C MET A 119 -4.00 8.90 -11.01
N LEU A 120 -5.10 8.49 -11.65
CA LEU A 120 -6.10 9.45 -12.13
C LEU A 120 -6.59 10.20 -10.89
N ASP A 121 -6.20 11.48 -10.77
CA ASP A 121 -6.29 12.29 -9.54
C ASP A 121 -7.72 12.36 -8.97
N ASP A 122 -8.73 12.03 -9.77
CA ASP A 122 -10.14 12.12 -9.39
C ASP A 122 -10.68 10.89 -8.63
N ASP A 123 -9.87 9.85 -8.35
CA ASP A 123 -10.32 8.60 -7.66
C ASP A 123 -9.65 8.25 -6.30
N SER A 124 -8.60 8.94 -5.86
CA SER A 124 -8.04 8.73 -4.51
C SER A 124 -8.98 9.19 -3.38
N PRO A 125 -9.23 8.38 -2.33
CA PRO A 125 -9.95 8.84 -1.14
C PRO A 125 -9.28 10.05 -0.49
N ARG A 126 -10.08 10.97 0.06
CA ARG A 126 -9.58 12.20 0.71
C ARG A 126 -8.98 11.96 2.09
N MET A 127 -9.18 10.79 2.69
CA MET A 127 -8.63 10.42 4.00
C MET A 127 -8.20 8.95 3.95
N LEU A 128 -6.91 8.71 4.18
CA LEU A 128 -6.30 7.38 4.17
C LEU A 128 -5.50 7.20 5.46
N GLY A 129 -5.60 6.04 6.10
CA GLY A 129 -4.72 5.64 7.21
C GLY A 129 -4.73 6.60 8.41
N LEU A 130 -5.90 7.13 8.74
CA LEU A 130 -6.15 7.90 9.98
C LEU A 130 -7.04 7.07 10.90
N TYR A 131 -7.35 7.53 12.12
CA TYR A 131 -8.13 6.75 13.12
C TYR A 131 -9.36 6.01 12.54
N TYR A 132 -10.02 6.57 11.53
CA TYR A 132 -11.22 6.04 10.85
C TYR A 132 -10.96 5.09 9.66
N SER A 133 -9.70 4.87 9.24
CA SER A 133 -9.37 3.98 8.12
C SER A 133 -7.99 3.33 8.24
N ASP A 134 -7.87 2.10 7.76
CA ASP A 134 -6.59 1.37 7.70
C ASP A 134 -6.35 0.81 6.30
N LEU A 135 -5.08 0.72 5.95
CA LEU A 135 -4.61 0.25 4.67
C LEU A 135 -3.95 -1.13 4.83
N VAL A 136 -4.42 -2.09 4.03
CA VAL A 136 -4.02 -3.49 4.13
C VAL A 136 -3.57 -3.99 2.76
N ALA A 137 -2.35 -4.52 2.68
CA ALA A 137 -1.85 -5.17 1.46
C ALA A 137 -2.41 -6.60 1.37
N VAL A 138 -2.95 -6.95 0.20
CA VAL A 138 -3.52 -8.27 -0.10
C VAL A 138 -3.06 -8.67 -1.51
N GLY A 139 -2.03 -9.52 -1.59
CA GLY A 139 -1.46 -9.92 -2.88
C GLY A 139 -0.97 -8.70 -3.66
N SER A 140 -1.57 -8.43 -4.83
CA SER A 140 -1.25 -7.29 -5.70
C SER A 140 -2.06 -6.02 -5.39
N ASP A 141 -2.93 -6.06 -4.40
CA ASP A 141 -3.94 -5.03 -4.18
C ASP A 141 -3.76 -4.41 -2.80
N ILE A 142 -4.10 -3.13 -2.65
CA ILE A 142 -4.17 -2.46 -1.35
C ILE A 142 -5.61 -2.12 -1.04
N TYR A 143 -6.13 -2.68 0.05
CA TYR A 143 -7.46 -2.41 0.56
C TYR A 143 -7.40 -1.22 1.51
N ASN A 144 -8.32 -0.29 1.32
CA ASN A 144 -8.58 0.81 2.23
C ASN A 144 -9.94 0.58 2.88
N ILE A 145 -9.91 0.32 4.19
CA ILE A 145 -11.07 -0.04 5.01
C ILE A 145 -11.54 1.19 5.78
N GLY A 146 -12.84 1.51 5.77
CA GLY A 146 -13.44 2.60 6.56
C GLY A 146 -13.76 3.88 5.80
N VAL A 147 -12.93 4.33 4.86
CA VAL A 147 -13.20 5.58 4.13
C VAL A 147 -13.02 5.40 2.63
N ALA A 148 -14.11 5.10 1.92
CA ALA A 148 -14.10 5.01 0.45
C ALA A 148 -14.77 6.20 -0.26
N ASP A 149 -15.48 7.07 0.48
CA ASP A 149 -16.14 8.24 -0.09
C ASP A 149 -15.26 9.48 0.04
N LYS A 150 -15.02 10.15 -1.07
CA LYS A 150 -14.20 11.37 -1.14
C LYS A 150 -14.91 12.59 -0.58
N ASN A 151 -16.24 12.60 -0.58
CA ASN A 151 -17.01 13.77 -0.19
C ASN A 151 -17.36 13.78 1.30
N LYS A 152 -17.02 12.71 2.02
CA LYS A 152 -17.27 12.57 3.45
C LYS A 152 -15.98 12.74 4.23
N THR A 153 -16.04 13.60 5.24
CA THR A 153 -15.00 13.78 6.26
C THR A 153 -15.29 12.96 7.52
N MET A 154 -16.45 12.31 7.58
CA MET A 154 -16.92 11.46 8.68
C MET A 154 -16.64 9.98 8.38
N PRO A 155 -16.57 9.12 9.43
CA PRO A 155 -16.36 7.69 9.25
C PRO A 155 -17.43 7.08 8.34
N THR A 156 -17.05 6.13 7.49
CA THR A 156 -17.98 5.44 6.59
C THR A 156 -17.83 3.93 6.72
N SER A 157 -18.74 3.16 6.12
CA SER A 157 -18.61 1.72 5.94
C SER A 157 -17.92 1.34 4.62
N GLY A 158 -17.29 2.31 3.94
CA GLY A 158 -16.78 2.14 2.60
C GLY A 158 -15.48 1.34 2.53
N VAL A 159 -15.35 0.52 1.48
CA VAL A 159 -14.10 -0.16 1.12
C VAL A 159 -13.69 0.24 -0.29
N SER A 160 -12.44 0.65 -0.47
CA SER A 160 -11.85 0.89 -1.79
C SER A 160 -10.58 0.06 -1.96
N ILE A 161 -10.33 -0.39 -3.19
CA ILE A 161 -9.18 -1.22 -3.53
C ILE A 161 -8.32 -0.46 -4.53
N LEU A 162 -7.04 -0.32 -4.24
CA LEU A 162 -6.03 0.12 -5.18
C LEU A 162 -5.44 -1.11 -5.87
N ASP A 163 -5.68 -1.22 -7.16
CA ASP A 163 -5.01 -2.19 -8.02
C ASP A 163 -3.58 -1.71 -8.27
N CYS A 164 -2.58 -2.41 -7.73
CA CYS A 164 -1.18 -1.97 -7.86
C CYS A 164 -0.56 -2.30 -9.22
N LYS A 165 -1.26 -3.06 -10.09
CA LYS A 165 -0.80 -3.36 -11.46
C LYS A 165 -1.16 -2.22 -12.40
N THR A 166 -2.37 -1.68 -12.26
CA THR A 166 -2.88 -0.58 -13.09
C THR A 166 -2.80 0.80 -12.43
N HIS A 167 -2.51 0.85 -11.12
CA HIS A 167 -2.52 2.06 -10.29
C HIS A 167 -3.87 2.79 -10.30
N THR A 168 -4.96 2.03 -10.29
CA THR A 168 -6.34 2.56 -10.30
C THR A 168 -7.10 2.16 -9.04
N TRP A 169 -7.85 3.09 -8.47
CA TRP A 169 -8.78 2.81 -7.39
C TRP A 169 -10.10 2.28 -7.95
N ARG A 170 -10.68 1.29 -7.28
CA ARG A 170 -12.04 0.82 -7.51
C ARG A 170 -12.78 0.69 -6.19
N LYS A 171 -14.08 0.93 -6.19
CA LYS A 171 -14.92 0.64 -5.02
C LYS A 171 -15.10 -0.87 -4.89
N SER A 172 -15.03 -1.38 -3.67
CA SER A 172 -15.36 -2.77 -3.36
C SER A 172 -16.73 -2.81 -2.68
N PRO A 173 -17.78 -3.30 -3.35
CA PRO A 173 -18.94 -3.86 -2.65
C PRO A 173 -18.56 -5.26 -2.12
N PRO A 174 -19.11 -5.70 -0.97
CA PRO A 174 -20.02 -5.03 -0.03
C PRO A 174 -19.31 -4.07 0.95
N ARG A 175 -20.08 -3.12 1.47
CA ARG A 175 -19.67 -2.22 2.56
C ARG A 175 -19.53 -2.99 3.88
N MET A 176 -18.77 -2.43 4.81
CA MET A 176 -18.69 -2.94 6.17
C MET A 176 -20.09 -2.97 6.81
N PRO A 177 -20.43 -4.05 7.53
CA PRO A 177 -21.64 -4.13 8.33
C PRO A 177 -21.80 -2.97 9.32
N VAL A 178 -20.69 -2.52 9.93
CA VAL A 178 -20.71 -1.42 10.92
C VAL A 178 -19.87 -0.24 10.44
N GLU A 179 -20.37 0.97 10.66
CA GLU A 179 -19.58 2.18 10.48
C GLU A 179 -18.75 2.44 11.74
N LEU A 180 -17.43 2.26 11.63
CA LEU A 180 -16.50 2.38 12.75
C LEU A 180 -15.88 3.77 12.81
N THR A 181 -15.83 4.33 14.01
CA THR A 181 -15.21 5.62 14.32
C THR A 181 -13.72 5.44 14.62
N GLU A 182 -13.28 4.27 15.03
CA GLU A 182 -11.86 3.92 15.04
C GLU A 182 -11.70 2.49 14.56
N LEU A 183 -10.69 2.21 13.72
CA LEU A 183 -10.44 0.86 13.26
C LEU A 183 -8.96 0.57 12.97
N SER A 184 -8.59 -0.69 13.06
CA SER A 184 -7.36 -1.23 12.49
C SER A 184 -7.61 -2.60 11.88
N ALA A 185 -6.92 -2.88 10.77
CA ALA A 185 -7.15 -4.05 9.96
C ALA A 185 -5.87 -4.82 9.65
N ARG A 186 -5.95 -6.15 9.61
CA ARG A 186 -4.83 -7.05 9.28
C ARG A 186 -5.28 -8.16 8.34
N PHE A 187 -4.40 -8.51 7.41
CA PHE A 187 -4.64 -9.60 6.47
C PHE A 187 -3.98 -10.89 6.99
N LEU A 188 -4.77 -11.97 7.07
CA LEU A 188 -4.33 -13.30 7.43
C LEU A 188 -5.21 -14.32 6.70
N ASP A 189 -4.60 -15.35 6.10
CA ASP A 189 -5.31 -16.48 5.47
C ASP A 189 -6.49 -16.09 4.56
N ARG A 190 -6.25 -15.16 3.63
CA ARG A 190 -7.26 -14.69 2.64
C ARG A 190 -8.44 -13.95 3.27
N LYS A 191 -8.28 -13.48 4.50
CA LYS A 191 -9.26 -12.69 5.23
C LYS A 191 -8.62 -11.41 5.74
N ILE A 192 -9.39 -10.33 5.76
CA ILE A 192 -9.05 -9.10 6.43
C ILE A 192 -9.84 -9.05 7.73
N TYR A 193 -9.14 -9.07 8.84
CA TYR A 193 -9.70 -8.92 10.18
C TYR A 193 -9.70 -7.45 10.53
N VAL A 194 -10.87 -6.91 10.87
CA VAL A 194 -11.10 -5.50 11.19
C VAL A 194 -11.58 -5.42 12.63
N LEU A 195 -10.80 -4.74 13.46
CA LEU A 195 -11.15 -4.43 14.84
C LEU A 195 -11.37 -2.93 14.92
N GLY A 196 -12.41 -2.54 15.62
CA GLY A 196 -12.66 -1.12 15.82
C GLY A 196 -13.77 -0.84 16.81
N ARG A 197 -14.14 0.42 16.89
CA ARG A 197 -15.21 0.90 17.76
C ARG A 197 -16.01 2.01 17.12
N ARG A 198 -17.29 2.04 17.43
CA ARG A 198 -18.24 3.05 16.98
C ARG A 198 -18.59 3.97 18.15
N PHE A 199 -18.53 5.26 17.90
CA PHE A 199 -19.03 6.25 18.84
C PHE A 199 -20.54 6.44 18.63
N HIS A 200 -21.31 6.25 19.70
CA HIS A 200 -22.75 6.51 19.73
C HIS A 200 -22.98 7.93 20.26
N GLN A 201 -23.46 8.82 19.40
CA GLN A 201 -23.70 10.22 19.78
C GLN A 201 -24.84 10.37 20.80
N ASP A 202 -25.83 9.46 20.75
CA ASP A 202 -27.04 9.55 21.58
C ASP A 202 -26.75 9.36 23.07
N ASP A 203 -25.84 8.45 23.42
CA ASP A 203 -25.49 8.10 24.80
C ASP A 203 -24.01 8.39 25.15
N GLY A 204 -23.22 8.87 24.19
CA GLY A 204 -21.79 9.13 24.37
C GLY A 204 -20.93 7.88 24.56
N SER A 205 -21.48 6.69 24.31
CA SER A 205 -20.78 5.42 24.51
C SER A 205 -19.93 5.02 23.30
N TRP A 206 -18.91 4.21 23.56
CA TRP A 206 -18.14 3.52 22.53
C TRP A 206 -18.52 2.04 22.53
N LYS A 207 -18.82 1.48 21.36
CA LYS A 207 -19.07 0.04 21.20
C LYS A 207 -18.07 -0.57 20.24
N SER A 208 -17.34 -1.57 20.70
CA SER A 208 -16.43 -2.33 19.86
C SER A 208 -17.15 -3.20 18.84
N SER A 209 -16.45 -3.45 17.74
CA SER A 209 -16.85 -4.34 16.66
C SER A 209 -15.65 -5.17 16.24
N PHE A 210 -15.93 -6.40 15.83
CA PHE A 210 -14.98 -7.26 15.19
C PHE A 210 -15.63 -7.82 13.92
N GLU A 211 -15.03 -7.54 12.78
CA GLU A 211 -15.57 -7.82 11.46
C GLU A 211 -14.51 -8.53 10.62
N VAL A 212 -14.92 -9.51 9.82
CA VAL A 212 -14.00 -10.31 9.02
C VAL A 212 -14.44 -10.28 7.57
N PHE A 213 -13.59 -9.74 6.69
CA PHE A 213 -13.84 -9.69 5.26
C PHE A 213 -13.12 -10.82 4.55
N ASN A 214 -13.86 -11.70 3.89
CA ASN A 214 -13.30 -12.76 3.06
C ASN A 214 -12.96 -12.20 1.67
N THR A 215 -11.67 -12.18 1.31
CA THR A 215 -11.23 -11.55 0.06
C THR A 215 -11.56 -12.40 -1.18
N ASN A 216 -11.84 -13.70 -1.01
CA ASN A 216 -12.20 -14.59 -2.13
C ASN A 216 -13.67 -14.46 -2.49
N THR A 217 -14.55 -14.51 -1.48
CA THR A 217 -16.00 -14.43 -1.67
C THR A 217 -16.51 -13.00 -1.71
N GLN A 218 -15.67 -12.04 -1.26
CA GLN A 218 -16.05 -10.64 -1.06
C GLN A 218 -17.28 -10.52 -0.16
N THR A 219 -17.25 -11.18 0.99
CA THR A 219 -18.34 -11.15 1.99
C THR A 219 -17.80 -10.77 3.37
N TRP A 220 -18.67 -10.16 4.18
CA TRP A 220 -18.38 -9.81 5.56
C TRP A 220 -19.04 -10.80 6.50
N ASP A 221 -18.27 -11.29 7.46
CA ASP A 221 -18.72 -12.10 8.58
C ASP A 221 -18.59 -11.28 9.88
N LEU A 222 -19.53 -11.46 10.80
CA LEU A 222 -19.53 -10.87 12.14
C LEU A 222 -19.34 -12.00 13.16
N PRO A 223 -18.10 -12.24 13.62
CA PRO A 223 -17.82 -13.25 14.63
C PRO A 223 -18.57 -12.99 15.94
N SER A 224 -19.00 -14.07 16.61
CA SER A 224 -19.77 -14.00 17.86
C SER A 224 -18.96 -13.53 19.07
N CYS A 225 -17.62 -13.61 19.01
CA CYS A 225 -16.75 -13.24 20.14
C CYS A 225 -16.66 -11.75 20.43
N GLY A 226 -17.21 -10.89 19.56
CA GLY A 226 -17.11 -9.44 19.70
C GLY A 226 -15.68 -8.89 19.56
N GLY A 227 -15.56 -7.58 19.70
CA GLY A 227 -14.29 -6.85 19.74
C GLY A 227 -13.89 -6.43 21.17
N PHE A 228 -12.96 -5.49 21.27
CA PHE A 228 -12.55 -4.90 22.55
C PHE A 228 -12.74 -3.38 22.52
N ASP A 229 -13.39 -2.82 23.54
CA ASP A 229 -13.64 -1.37 23.63
C ASP A 229 -12.35 -0.56 23.85
N SER A 230 -11.36 -1.22 24.45
CA SER A 230 -10.04 -0.71 24.83
C SER A 230 -8.92 -1.14 23.87
N ALA A 231 -9.23 -1.69 22.69
CA ALA A 231 -8.21 -2.09 21.70
C ALA A 231 -7.34 -0.90 21.28
N ARG A 232 -6.02 -1.04 21.44
CA ARG A 232 -5.05 0.01 21.06
C ARG A 232 -4.45 -0.24 19.69
N PHE A 233 -4.02 -1.47 19.43
CA PHE A 233 -3.51 -1.92 18.14
C PHE A 233 -3.54 -3.45 18.07
N ASN A 234 -3.32 -3.97 16.87
CA ASN A 234 -3.27 -5.41 16.59
C ASN A 234 -2.04 -5.76 15.75
N TYR A 235 -1.61 -7.01 15.84
CA TYR A 235 -0.45 -7.53 15.12
C TYR A 235 -0.58 -9.03 14.83
N LEU A 236 0.34 -9.56 14.03
CA LEU A 236 0.38 -10.98 13.65
C LEU A 236 1.69 -11.63 14.08
N ILE A 237 1.61 -12.63 14.95
CA ILE A 237 2.73 -13.51 15.33
C ILE A 237 2.24 -14.95 15.24
N ASP A 238 3.07 -15.85 14.74
CA ASP A 238 2.79 -17.29 14.61
C ASP A 238 1.46 -17.60 13.90
N GLY A 239 1.13 -16.78 12.89
CA GLY A 239 -0.12 -16.91 12.13
C GLY A 239 -1.38 -16.63 12.94
N LYS A 240 -1.28 -15.98 14.11
CA LYS A 240 -2.42 -15.61 14.95
C LYS A 240 -2.57 -14.10 15.05
N LEU A 241 -3.82 -13.64 15.01
CA LEU A 241 -4.17 -12.25 15.26
C LEU A 241 -4.10 -11.97 16.76
N HIS A 242 -3.28 -11.01 17.13
CA HIS A 242 -3.13 -10.54 18.50
C HIS A 242 -3.69 -9.14 18.64
N VAL A 243 -4.31 -8.85 19.77
CA VAL A 243 -4.85 -7.53 20.12
C VAL A 243 -4.27 -7.10 21.45
N VAL A 244 -3.71 -5.90 21.47
CA VAL A 244 -3.26 -5.25 22.70
C VAL A 244 -4.34 -4.27 23.13
N THR A 245 -4.82 -4.42 24.36
CA THR A 245 -5.77 -3.48 24.94
C THR A 245 -5.08 -2.52 25.91
N LEU A 246 -5.71 -1.39 26.20
CA LEU A 246 -5.16 -0.37 27.10
C LEU A 246 -5.06 -0.83 28.56
N PHE A 247 -5.96 -1.71 29.01
CA PHE A 247 -6.11 -2.02 30.43
C PHE A 247 -6.11 -3.52 30.75
N ASP A 248 -6.44 -4.39 29.80
CA ASP A 248 -6.78 -5.78 30.08
C ASP A 248 -5.62 -6.74 29.77
N GLY A 249 -4.96 -6.57 28.62
CA GLY A 249 -3.84 -7.42 28.24
C GLY A 249 -3.62 -7.59 26.74
N VAL A 250 -2.85 -8.61 26.38
CA VAL A 250 -2.77 -9.15 25.02
C VAL A 250 -3.67 -10.37 24.89
N PHE A 251 -4.50 -10.38 23.86
CA PHE A 251 -5.36 -11.49 23.50
C PHE A 251 -5.00 -12.03 22.12
N ALA A 252 -4.99 -13.35 21.98
CA ALA A 252 -4.86 -14.02 20.69
C ALA A 252 -6.20 -14.56 20.21
N PHE A 253 -6.46 -14.40 18.92
CA PHE A 253 -7.68 -14.91 18.29
C PHE A 253 -7.54 -16.39 17.92
N ASP A 254 -8.42 -17.23 18.46
CA ASP A 254 -8.62 -18.59 17.96
C ASP A 254 -9.75 -18.58 16.93
N SER A 255 -9.38 -18.70 15.66
CA SER A 255 -10.33 -18.72 14.54
C SER A 255 -11.19 -19.97 14.46
N LYS A 256 -10.78 -21.10 15.06
CA LYS A 256 -11.54 -22.35 15.06
C LYS A 256 -12.64 -22.31 16.10
N GLN A 257 -12.31 -21.79 17.29
CA GLN A 257 -13.26 -21.68 18.40
C GLN A 257 -14.04 -20.37 18.38
N CYS A 258 -13.64 -19.40 17.55
CA CYS A 258 -14.21 -18.07 17.48
C CYS A 258 -14.22 -17.43 18.89
N ARG A 259 -13.03 -17.31 19.49
CA ARG A 259 -12.84 -16.72 20.81
C ARG A 259 -11.49 -16.02 20.94
N TRP A 260 -11.35 -15.22 22.00
CA TRP A 260 -10.12 -14.55 22.38
C TRP A 260 -9.51 -15.23 23.60
N ASP A 261 -8.27 -15.69 23.49
CA ASP A 261 -7.51 -16.29 24.58
C ASP A 261 -6.55 -15.23 25.16
N LEU A 262 -6.59 -14.99 26.47
CA LEU A 262 -5.65 -14.10 27.15
C LEU A 262 -4.25 -14.73 27.15
N LEU A 263 -3.26 -13.98 26.67
CA LEU A 263 -1.86 -14.41 26.67
C LEU A 263 -1.04 -13.73 27.76
N GLU A 264 -1.24 -12.43 27.96
CA GLU A 264 -0.42 -11.63 28.86
C GLU A 264 -1.27 -10.54 29.51
N GLN A 265 -1.20 -10.44 30.83
CA GLN A 265 -1.87 -9.40 31.61
C GLN A 265 -0.85 -8.29 31.91
N TYR A 266 -1.16 -7.02 31.59
CA TYR A 266 -0.25 -5.86 31.69
C TYR A 266 1.02 -5.94 30.82
N PRO A 267 0.88 -6.09 29.50
CA PRO A 267 1.99 -6.52 28.66
C PRO A 267 2.97 -5.41 28.34
N SER A 268 4.26 -5.75 28.33
CA SER A 268 5.31 -4.84 27.88
C SER A 268 5.20 -4.55 26.37
N THR A 269 4.52 -5.39 25.58
CA THR A 269 4.13 -5.10 24.18
C THR A 269 3.37 -3.77 24.06
N GLY A 270 2.61 -3.38 25.10
CA GLY A 270 1.87 -2.12 25.15
C GLY A 270 2.75 -0.87 25.18
N ILE A 271 4.05 -0.99 25.44
CA ILE A 271 5.02 0.13 25.48
C ILE A 271 5.39 0.59 24.04
N MET A 272 5.00 -0.17 23.03
CA MET A 272 5.27 0.12 21.62
C MET A 272 4.51 1.35 21.09
N CYS A 273 5.08 2.01 20.07
CA CYS A 273 4.41 3.05 19.29
C CYS A 273 3.44 2.46 18.24
N PRO A 274 2.10 2.65 18.36
CA PRO A 274 1.09 2.00 17.52
C PRO A 274 1.16 2.33 16.01
N GLY A 275 1.95 3.33 15.63
CA GLY A 275 2.15 3.75 14.24
C GLY A 275 3.48 3.31 13.63
N SER A 276 4.42 2.79 14.42
CA SER A 276 5.82 2.61 14.00
C SER A 276 6.29 1.23 14.44
N PHE A 277 5.74 0.19 13.81
CA PHE A 277 6.14 -1.19 14.03
C PHE A 277 5.88 -2.04 12.79
N CYS A 278 6.50 -3.22 12.74
CA CYS A 278 6.17 -4.25 11.76
C CYS A 278 6.52 -5.65 12.27
N GLU A 279 5.93 -6.64 11.61
CA GLU A 279 6.16 -8.05 11.82
C GLU A 279 7.08 -8.60 10.73
N VAL A 280 8.20 -9.23 11.12
CA VAL A 280 9.09 -9.96 10.20
C VAL A 280 9.48 -11.29 10.85
N ASP A 281 9.28 -12.39 10.12
CA ASP A 281 9.60 -13.76 10.56
C ASP A 281 9.09 -14.09 11.98
N ASN A 282 7.81 -13.76 12.25
CA ASN A 282 7.13 -13.93 13.56
C ASN A 282 7.72 -13.10 14.71
N VAL A 283 8.49 -12.05 14.42
CA VAL A 283 9.05 -11.15 15.42
C VAL A 283 8.49 -9.75 15.21
N LEU A 284 8.09 -9.10 16.30
CA LEU A 284 7.73 -7.69 16.28
C LEU A 284 8.96 -6.81 16.37
N TYR A 285 9.02 -5.80 15.52
CA TYR A 285 10.02 -4.75 15.54
C TYR A 285 9.35 -3.40 15.68
N SER A 286 9.94 -2.51 16.46
CA SER A 286 9.48 -1.14 16.65
C SER A 286 10.63 -0.17 16.83
N VAL A 287 10.29 1.09 17.12
CA VAL A 287 11.22 2.14 17.48
C VAL A 287 10.90 2.57 18.92
N SER A 288 11.91 2.57 19.77
CA SER A 288 11.83 3.07 21.14
C SER A 288 11.65 4.59 21.17
N GLU A 289 11.32 5.13 22.34
CA GLU A 289 11.15 6.57 22.54
C GLU A 289 12.42 7.36 22.24
N ASP A 290 13.60 6.78 22.45
CA ASP A 290 14.87 7.41 22.16
C ASP A 290 15.32 7.20 20.71
N GLY A 291 14.52 6.53 19.86
CA GLY A 291 14.83 6.37 18.43
C GLY A 291 15.72 5.17 18.09
N ALA A 292 15.92 4.23 19.03
CA ALA A 292 16.57 2.95 18.74
C ALA A 292 15.58 1.97 18.10
N LEU A 293 16.07 1.10 17.23
CA LEU A 293 15.26 -0.02 16.72
C LEU A 293 15.27 -1.13 17.76
N THR A 294 14.09 -1.63 18.10
CA THR A 294 13.90 -2.67 19.10
C THR A 294 13.09 -3.83 18.53
N TRP A 295 13.21 -4.99 19.16
CA TRP A 295 12.44 -6.18 18.84
C TRP A 295 11.82 -6.76 20.11
N TYR A 296 10.69 -7.44 19.96
CA TYR A 296 10.00 -8.07 21.07
C TYR A 296 10.52 -9.49 21.30
N ASP A 297 11.10 -9.72 22.47
CA ASP A 297 11.50 -11.02 22.96
C ASP A 297 10.31 -11.69 23.63
N SER A 298 9.67 -12.62 22.92
CA SER A 298 8.52 -13.36 23.43
C SER A 298 8.87 -14.26 24.61
N ASP A 299 10.11 -14.74 24.69
CA ASP A 299 10.55 -15.65 25.76
C ASP A 299 10.80 -14.87 27.06
N GLN A 300 11.33 -13.65 26.93
CA GLN A 300 11.57 -12.76 28.07
C GLN A 300 10.45 -11.73 28.30
N THR A 301 9.39 -11.76 27.50
CA THR A 301 8.27 -10.81 27.53
C THR A 301 8.73 -9.35 27.63
N SER A 302 9.73 -8.97 26.82
CA SER A 302 10.35 -7.65 26.92
C SER A 302 10.88 -7.13 25.58
N TRP A 303 10.97 -5.81 25.47
CA TRP A 303 11.59 -5.14 24.33
C TRP A 303 13.10 -5.08 24.51
N ARG A 304 13.83 -5.44 23.47
CA ARG A 304 15.30 -5.46 23.47
C ARG A 304 15.82 -4.70 22.26
N ASP A 305 16.98 -4.08 22.40
CA ASP A 305 17.61 -3.33 21.32
C ASP A 305 18.05 -4.27 20.19
N LEU A 306 17.90 -3.79 18.96
CA LEU A 306 18.37 -4.48 17.76
C LEU A 306 19.87 -4.23 17.58
N ASN A 307 20.66 -5.30 17.69
CA ASN A 307 22.12 -5.21 17.58
C ASN A 307 22.59 -5.00 16.13
N GLY A 308 23.84 -4.57 15.94
CA GLY A 308 24.52 -4.56 14.64
C GLY A 308 24.35 -3.31 13.76
N LEU A 309 23.49 -2.36 14.16
CA LEU A 309 23.14 -1.18 13.36
C LEU A 309 24.03 0.06 13.58
N VAL A 310 25.34 -0.14 13.77
CA VAL A 310 26.29 0.96 14.07
C VAL A 310 26.33 2.04 12.97
N ALA A 311 26.07 1.65 11.72
CA ALA A 311 26.08 2.56 10.57
C ALA A 311 24.76 3.30 10.34
N LEU A 312 23.67 2.93 11.02
CA LEU A 312 22.38 3.58 10.86
C LEU A 312 22.34 4.84 11.74
N PRO A 313 21.97 6.01 11.19
CA PRO A 313 21.77 7.21 12.00
C PRO A 313 20.68 6.99 13.05
N LYS A 314 20.80 7.68 14.18
CA LYS A 314 19.76 7.70 15.21
C LYS A 314 18.44 8.18 14.59
N LEU A 315 17.38 7.38 14.75
CA LEU A 315 16.05 7.73 14.24
C LEU A 315 15.44 8.82 15.14
N PRO A 316 14.56 9.68 14.61
CA PRO A 316 13.81 10.61 15.45
C PRO A 316 12.91 9.84 16.42
N SER A 317 12.63 10.45 17.58
CA SER A 317 11.66 9.87 18.50
C SER A 317 10.30 9.75 17.80
N PRO A 318 9.61 8.61 17.91
CA PRO A 318 8.23 8.53 17.47
C PRO A 318 7.33 9.58 18.16
N LEU A 319 7.68 10.04 19.35
CA LEU A 319 6.92 11.05 20.10
C LEU A 319 6.96 12.44 19.44
N ASP A 320 8.08 12.80 18.80
CA ASP A 320 8.27 14.11 18.15
C ASP A 320 7.26 14.35 17.00
N GLY A 321 6.60 13.29 16.52
CA GLY A 321 5.60 13.34 15.46
C GLY A 321 4.40 12.43 15.63
N TYR A 322 4.11 11.94 16.84
CA TYR A 322 3.03 10.97 17.10
C TYR A 322 3.06 9.75 16.16
N GLY A 323 4.24 9.14 15.96
CA GLY A 323 4.43 7.95 15.12
C GLY A 323 4.28 8.18 13.60
N SER A 324 4.25 9.45 13.17
CA SER A 324 4.11 9.82 11.75
C SER A 324 5.44 10.11 11.04
N TYR A 325 6.55 10.17 11.79
CA TYR A 325 7.89 10.44 11.26
C TYR A 325 8.76 9.20 11.09
N VAL A 326 8.36 8.05 11.63
CA VAL A 326 9.03 6.78 11.38
C VAL A 326 7.99 5.73 11.02
N LYS A 327 8.23 5.00 9.93
CA LYS A 327 7.43 3.83 9.55
C LYS A 327 8.34 2.65 9.26
N LEU A 328 7.87 1.49 9.71
CA LEU A 328 8.50 0.20 9.53
C LEU A 328 7.59 -0.67 8.68
N THR A 329 8.17 -1.52 7.83
CA THR A 329 7.42 -2.56 7.12
C THR A 329 8.32 -3.75 6.82
N GLY A 330 7.78 -4.96 6.86
CA GLY A 330 8.47 -6.13 6.35
C GLY A 330 8.64 -6.07 4.84
N TYR A 331 9.78 -6.53 4.33
CA TYR A 331 10.14 -6.47 2.91
C TYR A 331 10.55 -7.85 2.33
N GLY A 332 10.02 -8.91 2.95
CA GLY A 332 10.25 -10.30 2.53
C GLY A 332 11.68 -10.79 2.81
N GLY A 333 11.84 -12.11 2.90
CA GLY A 333 13.15 -12.76 3.06
C GLY A 333 13.92 -12.30 4.30
N GLY A 334 13.23 -12.10 5.44
CA GLY A 334 13.85 -11.64 6.68
C GLY A 334 14.35 -10.19 6.64
N LYS A 335 13.79 -9.35 5.77
CA LYS A 335 14.19 -7.94 5.66
C LYS A 335 13.11 -7.00 6.15
N MET A 336 13.55 -5.87 6.67
CA MET A 336 12.72 -4.76 7.11
C MET A 336 13.14 -3.48 6.40
N MET A 337 12.16 -2.64 6.08
CA MET A 337 12.37 -1.31 5.53
C MET A 337 12.00 -0.27 6.57
N VAL A 338 12.90 0.68 6.78
CA VAL A 338 12.71 1.79 7.71
C VAL A 338 12.63 3.08 6.91
N PHE A 339 11.58 3.85 7.14
CA PHE A 339 11.38 5.17 6.55
C PHE A 339 11.31 6.21 7.64
N TRP A 340 12.05 7.30 7.48
CA TRP A 340 11.98 8.41 8.43
C TRP A 340 12.23 9.76 7.79
N ASN A 341 11.86 10.82 8.50
CA ASN A 341 12.25 12.20 8.19
C ASN A 341 12.82 12.87 9.44
N CYS A 342 13.90 13.62 9.28
CA CYS A 342 14.56 14.31 10.39
C CYS A 342 13.88 15.67 10.60
N ASN A 343 12.90 15.76 11.51
CA ASN A 343 12.35 17.06 11.91
C ASN A 343 13.25 17.69 12.97
N PHE A 344 13.91 18.81 12.64
CA PHE A 344 14.55 19.69 13.61
C PHE A 344 14.31 21.16 13.23
N SER A 345 13.16 21.72 13.60
CA SER A 345 12.97 23.08 14.18
C SER A 345 11.61 23.71 13.82
N THR A 346 11.00 24.33 14.82
CA THR A 346 9.70 25.02 14.78
C THR A 346 9.77 26.46 14.25
N HIS A 347 10.88 26.87 13.63
CA HIS A 347 11.06 28.27 13.23
C HIS A 347 11.66 28.39 11.83
N ARG A 348 10.80 28.31 10.81
CA ARG A 348 10.81 29.15 9.58
C ARG A 348 9.79 28.59 8.58
N LEU A 349 8.83 29.43 8.20
CA LEU A 349 7.96 29.21 7.05
C LEU A 349 8.87 29.00 5.82
N PHE A 350 8.59 27.99 4.98
CA PHE A 350 9.31 27.64 3.73
C PHE A 350 10.46 26.61 3.77
N GLN A 351 10.66 25.83 4.85
CA GLN A 351 11.61 24.72 4.81
C GLN A 351 11.07 23.47 4.07
N ARG A 352 12.01 22.69 3.52
CA ARG A 352 11.77 21.36 2.97
C ARG A 352 12.46 20.31 3.85
N ASP A 353 11.76 19.20 4.13
CA ASP A 353 12.29 18.05 4.85
C ASP A 353 12.84 17.01 3.88
N THR A 354 13.85 16.28 4.32
CA THR A 354 14.40 15.14 3.59
C THR A 354 13.88 13.84 4.19
N MET A 355 13.32 12.99 3.33
CA MET A 355 12.90 11.65 3.69
C MET A 355 14.01 10.65 3.35
N TYR A 356 14.26 9.76 4.29
CA TYR A 356 15.26 8.72 4.22
C TYR A 356 14.59 7.35 4.20
N CYS A 357 15.32 6.39 3.66
CA CYS A 357 14.93 5.00 3.69
C CYS A 357 16.17 4.12 3.86
N ALA A 358 16.01 3.05 4.66
CA ALA A 358 17.01 2.02 4.86
C ALA A 358 16.39 0.64 4.68
N GLU A 359 17.17 -0.26 4.09
CA GLU A 359 16.90 -1.70 4.06
C GLU A 359 17.80 -2.39 5.10
N ILE A 360 17.17 -3.15 5.99
CA ILE A 360 17.86 -3.87 7.07
C ILE A 360 17.55 -5.34 6.91
N ALA A 361 18.59 -6.15 6.72
CA ALA A 361 18.50 -7.60 6.82
C ALA A 361 18.53 -8.01 8.29
N LEU A 362 17.59 -8.86 8.70
CA LEU A 362 17.44 -9.33 10.07
C LEU A 362 17.94 -10.77 10.17
N GLU A 363 18.63 -11.06 11.27
CA GLU A 363 19.13 -12.40 11.55
C GLU A 363 19.04 -12.71 13.05
N ARG A 364 18.79 -13.98 13.38
CA ARG A 364 18.79 -14.48 14.75
C ARG A 364 20.14 -15.10 15.08
N ARG A 365 20.75 -14.68 16.20
CA ARG A 365 22.04 -15.21 16.69
C ARG A 365 21.97 -15.44 18.19
N ASN A 366 22.10 -16.69 18.62
CA ASN A 366 22.15 -17.07 20.05
C ASN A 366 20.99 -16.50 20.89
N GLY A 367 19.77 -16.46 20.34
CA GLY A 367 18.58 -15.88 21.01
C GLY A 367 18.38 -14.38 20.76
N ASP A 368 19.38 -13.65 20.28
CA ASP A 368 19.27 -12.22 19.97
C ASP A 368 18.87 -11.96 18.51
N CYS A 369 18.22 -10.82 18.27
CA CYS A 369 18.09 -10.27 16.91
C CYS A 369 19.27 -9.35 16.59
N TRP A 370 19.76 -9.48 15.37
CA TRP A 370 20.76 -8.61 14.76
C TRP A 370 20.21 -8.03 13.46
N GLY A 371 20.55 -6.78 13.21
CA GLY A 371 20.27 -6.06 11.99
C GLY A 371 21.57 -5.75 11.24
N LYS A 372 21.57 -6.01 9.94
CA LYS A 372 22.63 -5.57 9.01
C LYS A 372 22.05 -4.56 8.03
N LEU A 373 22.61 -3.35 8.02
CA LEU A 373 22.24 -2.31 7.08
C LEU A 373 22.73 -2.69 5.67
N GLU A 374 21.80 -3.00 4.77
CA GLU A 374 22.13 -3.35 3.37
C GLU A 374 22.38 -2.10 2.54
N TRP A 375 21.53 -1.07 2.72
CA TRP A 375 21.73 0.26 2.15
C TRP A 375 20.87 1.28 2.89
N PHE A 376 21.26 2.54 2.79
CA PHE A 376 20.40 3.68 3.10
C PHE A 376 20.58 4.76 2.03
N ASP A 377 19.52 5.48 1.69
CA ASP A 377 19.59 6.54 0.69
C ASP A 377 18.54 7.64 1.00
N THR A 378 18.79 8.81 0.44
CA THR A 378 17.84 9.93 0.44
C THR A 378 16.79 9.71 -0.63
N MET A 379 15.52 9.67 -0.22
CA MET A 379 14.41 9.30 -1.09
C MET A 379 13.77 10.49 -1.79
N LEU A 380 13.38 11.51 -1.02
CA LEU A 380 12.65 12.67 -1.54
C LEU A 380 12.82 13.86 -0.60
N THR A 381 12.75 15.06 -1.18
CA THR A 381 12.67 16.31 -0.44
C THR A 381 11.23 16.83 -0.52
N VAL A 382 10.54 16.90 0.62
CA VAL A 382 9.11 17.25 0.75
C VAL A 382 8.94 18.59 1.48
N PRO A 383 7.79 19.28 1.37
CA PRO A 383 7.47 20.37 2.29
C PRO A 383 7.46 19.90 3.75
N VAL A 384 7.89 20.76 4.66
CA VAL A 384 7.78 20.51 6.11
C VAL A 384 6.34 20.18 6.50
N GLY A 385 6.20 19.26 7.45
CA GLY A 385 4.90 18.78 7.93
C GLY A 385 4.28 17.69 7.08
N THR A 386 4.98 17.21 6.04
CA THR A 386 4.61 15.98 5.35
C THR A 386 4.75 14.78 6.31
N LYS A 387 3.74 13.92 6.35
CA LYS A 387 3.66 12.80 7.28
C LYS A 387 3.57 11.47 6.55
N PHE A 388 4.21 10.43 7.08
CA PHE A 388 3.97 9.07 6.62
C PHE A 388 2.62 8.58 7.14
N VAL A 389 1.78 8.12 6.22
CA VAL A 389 0.49 7.51 6.55
C VAL A 389 0.67 6.02 6.78
N LYS A 390 1.12 5.31 5.74
CA LYS A 390 1.39 3.87 5.76
C LYS A 390 2.48 3.53 4.77
N VAL A 391 3.26 2.50 5.09
CA VAL A 391 4.17 1.84 4.16
C VAL A 391 3.73 0.39 4.07
N LEU A 392 3.57 -0.11 2.85
CA LEU A 392 3.04 -1.43 2.57
C LEU A 392 3.93 -2.16 1.57
N ALA A 393 4.21 -3.42 1.86
CA ALA A 393 4.79 -4.37 0.92
C ALA A 393 3.67 -5.13 0.20
N VAL A 394 3.66 -5.05 -1.12
CA VAL A 394 2.67 -5.70 -2.01
C VAL A 394 3.41 -6.70 -2.91
N THR A 395 2.78 -7.83 -3.23
CA THR A 395 3.37 -8.87 -4.09
C THR A 395 2.87 -8.71 -5.53
N LEU A 396 3.79 -8.44 -6.48
CA LEU A 396 3.46 -8.10 -7.88
C LEU A 396 4.18 -8.94 -8.95
#